data_AF-A0A4D5RGG0-F1
#
_entry.id   AF-A0A4D5RGG0-F1
#
_cell.length_a   1.000
_cell.length_b   1.000
_cell.length_c   1.000
_cell.angle_alpha   90.00
_cell.angle_beta   90.00
_cell.angle_gamma   90.00
#
_symmetry.space_group_name_H-M   'P 1'
#
loop_
_entity.id
_entity.type
_entity.pdbx_description
1 polymer ?
#
loop_
_entity_poly.entity_id
_entity_poly.type
_entity_poly.pdbx_seq_one_letter_code
_entity_poly.pdbx_strand_id
1 'polypeptide(L)'
;MFDQAQIQEFKEAFNMIDQDRDGFISKEDLHDMLASLGKNPEDPYLEGMMNEAPGPINFTMFLTLFGDRLQGTDPEDVIKNAFACFDEDNVGRIHEERLRELLTSMGDRFTDEDV
;
A
#
# COMPACT_ATOMS: atom_id res chain seq x y z
N MET A 1 9.14 -0.38 11.71
CA MET A 1 9.62 1.01 11.82
C MET A 1 10.30 1.32 10.49
N PHE A 2 9.88 2.37 9.81
CA PHE A 2 10.38 2.70 8.48
C PHE A 2 11.87 3.05 8.51
N ASP A 3 12.61 2.64 7.49
CA ASP A 3 13.99 3.10 7.30
C ASP A 3 14.05 4.54 6.78
N GLN A 4 15.25 5.13 6.74
CA GLN A 4 15.41 6.51 6.30
C GLN A 4 15.04 6.73 4.83
N ALA A 5 15.22 5.73 3.97
CA ALA A 5 14.88 5.85 2.56
C ALA A 5 13.35 5.89 2.39
N GLN A 6 12.64 4.99 3.06
CA GLN A 6 11.18 4.97 3.11
C GLN A 6 10.62 6.28 3.66
N ILE A 7 11.18 6.80 4.76
CA ILE A 7 10.74 8.09 5.33
C ILE A 7 10.92 9.23 4.31
N GLN A 8 12.02 9.22 3.55
CA GLN A 8 12.27 10.23 2.53
C GLN A 8 11.27 10.13 1.37
N GLU A 9 10.99 8.92 0.89
CA GLU A 9 9.96 8.68 -0.14
C GLU A 9 8.58 9.13 0.33
N PHE A 10 8.18 8.80 1.57
CA PHE A 10 6.92 9.26 2.14
C PHE A 10 6.86 10.78 2.26
N LYS A 11 7.98 11.43 2.57
CA LYS A 11 8.05 12.89 2.66
C LYS A 11 7.87 13.54 1.29
N GLU A 12 8.48 12.97 0.25
CA GLU A 12 8.29 13.43 -1.13
C GLU A 12 6.85 13.23 -1.59
N ALA A 13 6.26 12.06 -1.30
CA ALA A 13 4.85 11.78 -1.57
C ALA A 13 3.92 12.76 -0.85
N PHE A 14 4.16 13.03 0.44
CA PHE A 14 3.37 13.98 1.22
C PHE A 14 3.44 15.38 0.59
N ASN A 15 4.63 15.85 0.24
CA ASN A 15 4.81 17.17 -0.41
C ASN A 15 4.20 17.25 -1.82
N MET A 16 4.00 16.12 -2.49
CA MET A 16 3.29 16.07 -3.77
C MET A 16 1.77 16.09 -3.58
N ILE A 17 1.26 15.70 -2.42
CA ILE A 17 -0.17 15.73 -2.11
C ILE A 17 -0.55 17.11 -1.59
N ASP A 18 0.16 17.60 -0.56
CA ASP A 18 0.00 18.93 0.06
C ASP A 18 0.31 20.06 -0.95
N GLN A 19 -0.71 20.50 -1.69
CA GLN A 19 -0.57 21.44 -2.80
C GLN A 19 -0.32 22.86 -2.28
N ASP A 20 -1.01 23.24 -1.21
CA ASP A 20 -0.92 24.58 -0.63
C ASP A 20 0.26 24.74 0.35
N ARG A 21 0.89 23.62 0.74
CA ARG A 21 2.08 23.52 1.60
C ARG A 21 1.83 24.03 3.00
N ASP A 22 0.63 23.84 3.53
CA ASP A 22 0.29 24.20 4.90
C ASP A 22 0.76 23.16 5.93
N GLY A 23 1.24 22.00 5.47
CA GLY A 23 1.74 20.90 6.28
C GLY A 23 0.67 19.89 6.71
N PHE A 24 -0.53 20.00 6.16
CA PHE A 24 -1.66 19.11 6.34
C PHE A 24 -2.23 18.69 4.97
N ILE A 25 -2.80 17.49 4.90
CA ILE A 25 -3.54 17.06 3.71
C ILE A 25 -5.02 17.35 3.96
N SER A 26 -5.60 18.15 3.09
CA SER A 26 -7.02 18.46 3.06
C SER A 26 -7.77 17.70 1.96
N LYS A 27 -9.10 17.79 1.97
CA LYS A 27 -9.95 17.25 0.88
C LYS A 27 -9.63 17.93 -0.46
N GLU A 28 -9.28 19.21 -0.41
CA GLU A 28 -8.95 20.03 -1.59
C GLU A 28 -7.62 19.60 -2.19
N ASP A 29 -6.60 19.32 -1.36
CA ASP A 29 -5.31 18.75 -1.80
C ASP A 29 -5.47 17.42 -2.53
N LEU A 30 -6.27 16.51 -1.96
CA LEU A 30 -6.55 15.22 -2.58
C LEU A 30 -7.31 15.37 -3.90
N HIS A 31 -8.29 16.27 -3.94
CA HIS A 31 -9.04 16.58 -5.15
C HIS A 31 -8.10 17.08 -6.25
N ASP A 32 -7.28 18.09 -5.94
CA ASP A 32 -6.40 18.74 -6.91
C ASP A 32 -5.28 17.81 -7.38
N MET A 33 -4.72 17.01 -6.47
CA MET A 33 -3.76 15.96 -6.79
C MET A 33 -4.36 14.94 -7.76
N LEU A 34 -5.56 14.40 -7.46
CA LEU A 34 -6.22 13.41 -8.33
C LEU A 34 -6.64 14.02 -9.67
N ALA A 35 -7.11 15.27 -9.67
CA ALA A 35 -7.40 16.05 -10.87
C ALA A 35 -6.17 16.22 -11.76
N SER A 36 -5.00 16.49 -11.17
CA SER A 36 -3.72 16.60 -11.90
C SER A 36 -3.31 15.29 -12.58
N LEU A 37 -3.71 14.14 -12.01
CA LEU A 37 -3.53 12.81 -12.59
C LEU A 37 -4.62 12.42 -13.60
N GLY A 38 -5.52 13.35 -13.95
CA GLY A 38 -6.62 13.14 -14.89
C GLY A 38 -7.79 12.34 -14.32
N LYS A 39 -7.88 12.21 -12.99
CA LYS A 39 -9.02 11.60 -12.30
C LYS A 39 -9.93 12.70 -11.77
N ASN A 40 -11.24 12.53 -11.89
CA ASN A 40 -12.21 13.43 -11.27
C ASN A 40 -12.89 12.67 -10.13
N PRO A 41 -12.32 12.68 -8.91
CA PRO A 41 -12.88 11.95 -7.79
C PRO A 41 -14.21 12.56 -7.33
N GLU A 42 -15.14 11.71 -6.88
CA GLU A 42 -16.39 12.19 -6.26
C GLU A 42 -16.17 12.55 -4.79
N ASP A 43 -16.90 13.54 -4.30
CA ASP A 43 -16.86 14.00 -2.92
C ASP A 43 -16.95 12.89 -1.86
N PRO A 44 -17.86 11.89 -1.97
CA PRO A 44 -17.96 10.81 -0.99
C PRO A 44 -16.70 9.93 -0.94
N TYR A 45 -16.00 9.78 -2.07
CA TYR A 45 -14.75 9.02 -2.12
C TYR A 45 -13.64 9.75 -1.37
N LEU A 46 -13.51 11.06 -1.59
CA LEU A 46 -12.54 11.90 -0.88
C LEU A 46 -12.83 11.96 0.62
N GLU A 47 -14.10 12.09 1.00
CA GLU A 47 -14.51 12.03 2.41
C GLU A 47 -14.19 10.68 3.04
N GLY A 48 -14.38 9.58 2.30
CA GLY A 48 -13.95 8.25 2.70
C GLY A 48 -12.46 8.21 3.04
N MET A 49 -11.61 8.76 2.17
CA MET A 49 -10.16 8.83 2.40
C MET A 49 -9.82 9.68 3.63
N MET A 50 -10.45 10.84 3.80
CA MET A 50 -10.21 11.72 4.95
C MET A 50 -10.64 11.07 6.28
N ASN A 51 -11.71 10.28 6.26
CA ASN A 51 -12.25 9.60 7.44
C ASN A 51 -11.42 8.39 7.89
N GLU A 52 -10.44 7.95 7.11
CA GLU A 52 -9.48 6.94 7.57
C GLU A 52 -8.58 7.48 8.68
N ALA A 53 -8.36 8.79 8.70
CA ALA A 53 -7.60 9.45 9.74
C ALA A 53 -8.51 9.83 10.93
N PRO A 54 -8.12 9.53 12.17
CA PRO A 54 -8.88 9.94 13.36
C PRO A 54 -8.81 11.45 13.65
N GLY A 55 -8.09 12.22 12.85
CA GLY A 55 -7.87 13.65 13.01
C GLY A 55 -7.12 14.27 11.83
N PRO A 56 -6.62 15.51 11.97
CA PRO A 56 -5.91 16.21 10.89
C PRO A 56 -4.71 15.41 10.37
N ILE A 57 -4.59 15.33 9.04
CA ILE A 57 -3.56 14.52 8.37
C ILE A 57 -2.30 15.37 8.18
N ASN A 58 -1.52 15.53 9.25
CA ASN A 58 -0.15 16.03 9.13
C ASN A 58 0.81 14.89 8.72
N PHE A 59 2.06 15.21 8.43
CA PHE A 59 3.05 14.21 8.02
C PHE A 59 3.20 13.04 9.00
N THR A 60 3.10 13.29 10.31
CA THR A 60 3.16 12.23 11.32
C THR A 60 1.96 11.29 11.23
N MET A 61 0.75 11.82 11.11
CA MET A 61 -0.46 11.01 10.93
C MET A 61 -0.41 10.22 9.62
N PHE A 62 0.05 10.84 8.54
CA PHE A 62 0.26 10.19 7.26
C PHE A 62 1.18 8.96 7.39
N LEU A 63 2.33 9.11 8.07
CA LEU A 63 3.22 7.99 8.34
C LEU A 63 2.56 6.90 9.19
N THR A 64 1.75 7.26 10.19
CA THR A 64 1.02 6.27 11.01
C THR A 64 0.04 5.47 10.15
N LEU A 65 -0.76 6.12 9.30
CA LEU A 65 -1.72 5.44 8.42
C LEU A 65 -1.03 4.46 7.47
N PHE A 66 0.07 4.88 6.85
CA PHE A 66 0.88 3.97 6.01
C PHE A 66 1.58 2.89 6.84
N GLY A 67 2.00 3.22 8.06
CA GLY A 67 2.62 2.29 9.00
C GLY A 67 1.69 1.15 9.36
N ASP A 68 0.46 1.46 9.70
CA ASP A 68 -0.54 0.47 10.09
C ASP A 68 -0.95 -0.41 8.91
N ARG A 69 -1.02 0.13 7.69
CA ARG A 69 -1.31 -0.66 6.47
C ARG A 69 -0.16 -1.55 6.01
N LEU A 70 1.08 -1.10 6.19
CA LEU A 70 2.28 -1.87 5.85
C LEU A 70 2.72 -2.79 7.00
N GLN A 71 2.10 -2.67 8.17
CA GLN A 71 2.39 -3.55 9.29
C GLN A 71 1.98 -4.98 8.94
N GLY A 72 2.95 -5.89 8.99
CA GLY A 72 2.74 -7.30 8.67
C GLY A 72 3.19 -7.71 7.26
N THR A 73 3.70 -6.78 6.45
CA THR A 73 4.36 -7.15 5.18
C THR A 73 5.81 -7.54 5.41
N ASP A 74 6.25 -8.61 4.76
CA ASP A 74 7.65 -9.02 4.74
C ASP A 74 8.44 -8.27 3.65
N PRO A 75 9.76 -8.09 3.82
CA PRO A 75 10.62 -7.55 2.76
C PRO A 75 10.54 -8.38 1.47
N GLU A 76 10.71 -7.72 0.33
CA GLU A 76 10.61 -8.35 -1.00
C GLU A 76 11.50 -9.59 -1.12
N ASP A 77 12.74 -9.54 -0.61
CA ASP A 77 13.67 -10.68 -0.67
C ASP A 77 13.19 -11.88 0.15
N VAL A 78 12.49 -11.65 1.27
CA VAL A 78 11.91 -12.73 2.08
C VAL A 78 10.78 -13.40 1.29
N ILE A 79 9.91 -12.61 0.66
CA ILE A 79 8.82 -13.11 -0.18
C ILE A 79 9.38 -13.89 -1.39
N LYS A 80 10.40 -13.37 -2.06
CA LYS A 80 11.09 -14.06 -3.17
C LYS A 80 11.71 -15.38 -2.74
N ASN A 81 12.38 -15.41 -1.59
CA ASN A 81 12.98 -16.63 -1.06
C ASN A 81 11.91 -17.66 -0.68
N ALA A 82 10.80 -17.23 -0.10
CA ALA A 82 9.67 -18.11 0.21
C ALA A 82 9.04 -18.68 -1.08
N PHE A 83 8.90 -17.87 -2.12
CA PHE A 83 8.44 -18.32 -3.44
C PHE A 83 9.40 -19.33 -4.08
N ALA A 84 10.72 -19.09 -4.00
CA ALA A 84 11.75 -19.98 -4.54
C ALA A 84 11.74 -21.38 -3.89
N CYS A 85 11.26 -21.53 -2.66
CA CYS A 85 11.09 -22.85 -2.03
C CYS A 85 10.09 -23.77 -2.76
N PHE A 86 9.21 -23.21 -3.60
CA PHE A 86 8.23 -23.95 -4.39
C PHE A 86 8.60 -24.08 -5.87
N ASP A 87 9.65 -23.37 -6.31
CA ASP A 87 10.21 -23.43 -7.66
C ASP A 87 11.43 -24.35 -7.66
N GLU A 88 11.19 -25.67 -7.65
CA GLU A 88 12.24 -26.69 -7.56
C GLU A 88 13.29 -26.60 -8.67
N ASP A 89 12.88 -26.12 -9.86
CA ASP A 89 13.75 -25.97 -11.03
C ASP A 89 14.47 -24.60 -11.05
N ASN A 90 14.16 -23.71 -10.10
CA ASN A 90 14.71 -22.36 -9.97
C ASN A 90 14.62 -21.54 -11.27
N VAL A 91 13.49 -21.65 -11.97
CA VAL A 91 13.23 -20.97 -13.25
C VAL A 91 12.66 -19.56 -13.06
N GLY A 92 12.38 -19.18 -11.82
CA GLY A 92 11.74 -17.93 -11.40
C GLY A 92 10.22 -17.92 -11.63
N ARG A 93 9.58 -19.08 -11.81
CA ARG A 93 8.16 -19.21 -12.17
C ARG A 93 7.52 -20.45 -11.54
N ILE A 94 6.28 -20.31 -11.11
CA ILE A 94 5.45 -21.43 -10.63
C ILE A 94 4.21 -21.52 -11.52
N HIS A 95 3.79 -22.74 -11.84
CA HIS A 95 2.54 -22.97 -12.57
C HIS A 95 1.32 -22.54 -11.74
N GLU A 96 0.32 -21.93 -12.37
CA GLU A 96 -0.88 -21.42 -11.68
C GLU A 96 -1.61 -22.50 -10.87
N GLU A 97 -1.74 -23.72 -11.41
CA GLU A 97 -2.39 -24.84 -10.73
C GLU A 97 -1.66 -25.18 -9.43
N ARG A 98 -0.32 -25.20 -9.48
CA ARG A 98 0.53 -25.46 -8.32
C ARG A 98 0.43 -24.36 -7.28
N LEU A 99 0.41 -23.09 -7.70
CA LEU A 99 0.26 -21.96 -6.80
C LEU A 99 -1.13 -21.99 -6.12
N ARG A 100 -2.19 -22.29 -6.88
CA ARG A 100 -3.56 -22.45 -6.34
C ARG A 100 -3.64 -23.58 -5.33
N GLU A 101 -3.03 -24.73 -5.61
CA GLU A 101 -2.94 -25.84 -4.65
C GLU A 101 -2.25 -25.40 -3.36
N LEU A 102 -1.12 -24.68 -3.44
CA LEU A 102 -0.38 -24.22 -2.27
C LEU A 102 -1.22 -23.26 -1.42
N LEU A 103 -1.86 -22.27 -2.04
CA LEU A 103 -2.67 -21.25 -1.35
C LEU A 103 -3.97 -21.81 -0.73
N THR A 104 -4.53 -22.89 -1.30
CA THR A 104 -5.81 -23.47 -0.83
C THR A 104 -5.64 -24.68 0.09
N SER A 105 -4.46 -25.33 0.09
CA SER A 105 -4.24 -26.58 0.83
C SER A 105 -3.30 -26.45 2.04
N MET A 106 -2.35 -25.51 2.01
CA MET A 106 -1.30 -25.39 3.02
C MET A 106 -1.44 -24.13 3.88
N GLY A 107 -1.31 -24.26 5.20
CA GLY A 107 -1.37 -23.12 6.13
C GLY A 107 -2.77 -22.50 6.24
N ASP A 108 -2.80 -21.17 6.28
CA ASP A 108 -4.04 -20.38 6.23
C ASP A 108 -4.60 -20.43 4.81
N ARG A 109 -5.74 -21.09 4.66
CA ARG A 109 -6.29 -21.44 3.35
C ARG A 109 -7.08 -20.28 2.77
N PHE A 110 -6.70 -19.90 1.56
CA PHE A 110 -7.42 -18.94 0.76
C PHE A 110 -8.71 -19.56 0.23
N THR A 111 -9.75 -18.76 0.06
CA THR A 111 -10.99 -19.18 -0.61
C THR A 111 -10.81 -19.12 -2.12
N ASP A 112 -11.72 -19.74 -2.88
CA ASP A 112 -11.70 -19.65 -4.35
C ASP A 112 -11.89 -18.22 -4.86
N GLU A 113 -12.49 -17.32 -4.07
CA GLU A 113 -12.61 -15.90 -4.40
C GLU A 113 -11.30 -15.14 -4.19
N ASP A 114 -10.41 -15.63 -3.32
CA ASP A 114 -9.13 -14.99 -2.99
C ASP A 114 -7.98 -15.41 -3.95
N VAL A 115 -8.18 -16.44 -4.80
CA VAL A 115 -7.17 -17.03 -5.70
C VAL A 115 -7.57 -16.99 -7.17
#